data_AF-A0A1H3MHZ7-F1
#
_entry.id   AF-A0A1H3MHZ7-F1
#
_cell.length_a   1.000
_cell.length_b   1.000
_cell.length_c   1.000
_cell.angle_alpha   90.00
_cell.angle_beta   90.00
_cell.angle_gamma   90.00
#
_symmetry.space_group_name_H-M   'P 1'
#
loop_
_entity.id
_entity.type
_entity.pdbx_description
1 polymer ?
#
loop_
_entity_poly.entity_id
_entity_poly.type
_entity_poly.pdbx_seq_one_letter_code
_entity_poly.pdbx_strand_id
1 'polypeptide(L)'
;MNSLQKLELFLDSPITAVLAFNNTGMNMELVEGKNIWEQLQTPFINFLMDHPFAHKRAMDMTPLTGIVLCPDKNHMKYVQRFYPQIEVTGFMARAAKKLNMLVPKICDRGTIIVARA
;
A
#
# COMPACT_ATOMS: atom_id res chain seq x y z
N MET A 1 28.25 12.53 8.21
CA MET A 1 26.79 12.68 8.12
C MET A 1 26.19 11.35 7.69
N ASN A 2 25.40 10.73 8.55
CA ASN A 2 24.77 9.43 8.25
C ASN A 2 23.58 9.62 7.29
N SER A 3 23.00 8.52 6.81
CA SER A 3 21.87 8.54 5.88
C SER A 3 20.62 9.21 6.47
N LEU A 4 20.38 9.08 7.78
CA LEU A 4 19.22 9.66 8.45
C LEU A 4 19.32 11.20 8.53
N GLN A 5 20.51 11.72 8.84
CA GLN A 5 20.80 13.16 8.84
C GLN A 5 20.66 13.78 7.44
N LYS A 6 21.04 13.04 6.39
CA LYS A 6 20.82 13.47 4.99
C LYS A 6 19.34 13.55 4.64
N LEU A 7 18.54 12.59 5.14
CA LEU A 7 17.09 12.61 4.95
C LEU A 7 16.48 13.79 5.68
N GLU A 8 16.82 14.01 6.95
CA GLU A 8 16.33 15.15 7.74
C GLU A 8 16.59 16.49 7.04
N LEU A 9 17.81 16.74 6.56
CA LEU A 9 18.13 17.95 5.80
C LEU A 9 17.39 18.06 4.45
N PHE A 10 17.01 16.94 3.84
CA PHE A 10 16.20 16.96 2.62
C PHE A 10 14.74 17.31 2.92
N LEU A 11 14.21 16.78 4.04
CA LEU A 11 12.85 17.05 4.52
C LEU A 11 12.65 18.49 5.00
N ASP A 12 13.73 19.25 5.25
CA ASP A 12 13.70 20.68 5.57
C ASP A 12 13.17 21.56 4.41
N SER A 13 13.06 21.00 3.20
CA SER A 13 12.44 21.64 2.05
C SER A 13 11.05 21.04 1.76
N PRO A 14 10.07 21.83 1.25
CA PRO A 14 8.74 21.32 0.95
C PRO A 14 8.76 20.19 -0.08
N ILE A 15 8.14 19.06 0.25
CA ILE A 15 8.02 17.91 -0.64
C ILE A 15 6.61 17.85 -1.18
N THR A 16 6.46 17.76 -2.51
CA THR A 16 5.14 17.71 -3.15
C THR A 16 4.41 16.41 -2.90
N ALA A 17 5.10 15.27 -3.00
CA ALA A 17 4.55 13.95 -2.77
C ALA A 17 5.68 12.93 -2.60
N VAL A 18 5.40 11.85 -1.89
CA VAL A 18 6.26 10.67 -1.83
C VAL A 18 5.69 9.57 -2.71
N LEU A 19 6.54 8.96 -3.52
CA LEU A 19 6.18 7.79 -4.33
C LEU A 19 6.94 6.58 -3.79
N ALA A 20 6.21 5.53 -3.42
CA ALA A 20 6.80 4.33 -2.86
C ALA A 20 6.12 3.06 -3.37
N PHE A 21 6.81 1.94 -3.24
CA PHE A 21 6.30 0.61 -3.58
C PHE A 21 6.18 -0.23 -2.31
N ASN A 22 5.11 -1.01 -2.21
CA ASN A 22 4.89 -2.01 -1.16
C ASN A 22 5.13 -1.48 0.27
N ASN A 23 4.69 -0.25 0.52
CA ASN A 23 4.73 0.44 1.82
C ASN A 23 6.14 0.81 2.31
N THR A 24 7.14 0.79 1.43
CA THR A 24 8.52 1.14 1.77
C THR A 24 8.58 2.56 2.34
N GLY A 25 8.92 2.69 3.63
CA GLY A 25 9.02 3.98 4.29
C GLY A 25 7.68 4.62 4.68
N MET A 26 6.55 3.93 4.53
CA MET A 26 5.22 4.48 4.83
C MET A 26 5.05 4.83 6.31
N ASN A 27 5.45 3.92 7.21
CA ASN A 27 5.28 4.09 8.66
C ASN A 27 6.55 4.64 9.33
N MET A 28 7.31 5.51 8.63
CA MET A 28 8.48 6.13 9.24
C MET A 28 8.09 7.15 10.30
N GLU A 29 8.85 7.14 11.39
CA GLU A 29 8.70 8.03 12.54
C GLU A 29 10.06 8.65 12.86
N LEU A 30 10.12 9.98 12.93
CA LEU A 30 11.26 10.70 13.52
C LEU A 30 11.01 11.01 15.00
N VAL A 31 9.74 11.17 15.37
CA VAL A 31 9.26 11.28 16.74
C VAL A 31 8.35 10.08 16.98
N GLU A 32 8.58 9.37 18.08
CA GLU A 32 7.83 8.16 18.42
C GLU A 32 6.31 8.40 18.40
N GLY A 33 5.60 7.53 17.69
CA GLY A 33 4.15 7.58 17.52
C GLY A 33 3.66 8.66 16.56
N LYS A 34 4.55 9.38 15.86
CA LYS A 34 4.18 10.40 14.87
C LYS A 34 4.75 10.05 13.51
N ASN A 35 3.86 9.83 12.56
CA ASN A 35 4.24 9.57 11.19
C ASN A 35 4.80 10.85 10.53
N ILE A 36 5.96 10.74 9.90
CA ILE A 36 6.65 11.90 9.32
C ILE A 36 5.84 12.55 8.19
N TRP A 37 5.08 11.77 7.42
CA TRP A 37 4.34 12.25 6.27
C TRP A 37 3.10 13.03 6.68
N GLU A 38 2.50 12.67 7.81
CA GLU A 38 1.41 13.46 8.41
C GLU A 38 1.94 14.78 8.96
N GLN A 39 3.10 14.76 9.63
CA GLN A 39 3.72 15.97 10.17
C GLN A 39 4.11 16.96 9.07
N LEU A 40 4.62 16.46 7.95
CA LEU A 40 4.98 17.27 6.78
C LEU A 40 3.76 17.65 5.92
N GLN A 41 2.58 17.10 6.21
CA GLN A 41 1.37 17.21 5.39
C GLN A 41 1.60 16.80 3.93
N THR A 42 2.50 15.83 3.73
CA THR A 42 2.93 15.38 2.40
C THR A 42 2.14 14.14 2.00
N PRO A 43 1.49 14.12 0.81
CA PRO A 43 0.81 12.93 0.33
C PRO A 43 1.81 11.79 0.08
N PHE A 44 1.51 10.62 0.65
CA PHE A 44 2.31 9.41 0.47
C PHE A 44 1.59 8.45 -0.48
N ILE A 45 2.02 8.41 -1.74
CA ILE A 45 1.42 7.57 -2.77
C ILE A 45 2.16 6.23 -2.81
N ASN A 46 1.47 5.20 -2.37
CA ASN A 46 1.96 3.82 -2.32
C ASN A 46 1.40 3.00 -3.48
N PHE A 47 2.31 2.48 -4.30
CA PHE A 47 2.02 1.46 -5.30
C PHE A 47 2.07 0.09 -4.63
N LEU A 48 0.89 -0.44 -4.29
CA LEU A 48 0.77 -1.73 -3.61
C LEU A 48 0.76 -2.86 -4.63
N MET A 49 1.95 -3.27 -5.06
CA MET A 49 2.14 -4.26 -6.12
C MET A 49 1.92 -5.70 -5.63
N ASP A 50 2.37 -5.98 -4.41
CA ASP A 50 2.16 -7.27 -3.77
C ASP A 50 0.78 -7.37 -3.14
N HIS A 51 0.36 -8.61 -2.84
CA HIS A 51 -0.94 -8.85 -2.24
C HIS A 51 -1.05 -8.13 -0.87
N PRO A 52 -2.12 -7.37 -0.59
CA PRO A 52 -2.21 -6.53 0.61
C PRO A 52 -2.07 -7.31 1.92
N PHE A 53 -2.46 -8.59 1.92
CA PHE A 53 -2.29 -9.52 3.04
C PHE A 53 -0.84 -9.59 3.56
N ALA A 54 0.16 -9.51 2.68
CA ALA A 54 1.57 -9.55 3.08
C ALA A 54 2.00 -8.30 3.87
N HIS A 55 1.22 -7.23 3.81
CA HIS A 55 1.57 -5.93 4.37
C HIS A 55 0.59 -5.46 5.45
N LYS A 56 -0.11 -6.40 6.11
CA LYS A 56 -1.16 -6.08 7.09
C LYS A 56 -0.74 -5.00 8.09
N ARG A 57 0.42 -5.18 8.73
CA ARG A 57 0.92 -4.24 9.76
C ARG A 57 1.12 -2.83 9.20
N ALA A 58 1.71 -2.70 8.01
CA ALA A 58 1.96 -1.41 7.40
C ALA A 58 0.65 -0.71 7.00
N MET A 59 -0.28 -1.49 6.44
CA MET A 59 -1.60 -1.02 6.02
C MET A 59 -2.48 -0.60 7.21
N ASP A 60 -2.42 -1.33 8.33
CA ASP A 60 -3.14 -0.96 9.57
C ASP A 60 -2.69 0.41 10.11
N MET A 61 -1.42 0.76 9.92
CA MET A 61 -0.80 2.01 10.38
C MET A 61 -0.64 3.04 9.25
N THR A 62 -1.44 2.93 8.19
CA THR A 62 -1.36 3.87 7.06
C THR A 62 -1.62 5.30 7.56
N PRO A 63 -0.76 6.27 7.23
CA PRO A 63 -0.99 7.67 7.62
C PRO A 63 -2.23 8.24 6.93
N LEU A 64 -2.83 9.28 7.50
CA LEU A 64 -3.95 10.01 6.92
C LEU A 64 -3.61 10.64 5.56
N THR A 65 -2.34 10.95 5.31
CA THR A 65 -1.84 11.42 4.01
C THR A 65 -1.56 10.28 3.03
N GLY A 66 -1.80 9.03 3.43
CA GLY A 66 -1.53 7.82 2.68
C GLY A 66 -2.57 7.55 1.60
N ILE A 67 -2.08 7.38 0.37
CA ILE A 67 -2.87 7.05 -0.81
C ILE A 67 -2.37 5.72 -1.35
N VAL A 68 -3.28 4.80 -1.65
CA VAL A 68 -2.92 3.49 -2.24
C VAL A 68 -3.38 3.40 -3.69
N LEU A 69 -2.41 3.10 -4.57
CA LEU A 69 -2.62 2.74 -5.97
C LEU A 69 -2.43 1.24 -6.14
N CYS A 70 -3.48 0.58 -6.64
CA CYS A 70 -3.52 -0.85 -6.81
C CYS A 70 -3.15 -1.27 -8.25
N PRO A 71 -2.61 -2.48 -8.47
CA PRO A 71 -2.33 -2.98 -9.82
C PRO A 71 -3.60 -3.38 -10.57
N ASP A 72 -4.65 -3.77 -9.85
CA ASP A 72 -5.91 -4.22 -10.43
C ASP A 72 -7.13 -3.92 -9.54
N LYS A 73 -8.32 -4.22 -10.08
CA LYS A 73 -9.60 -4.01 -9.41
C LYS A 73 -9.85 -4.96 -8.24
N ASN A 74 -9.22 -6.13 -8.20
CA ASN A 74 -9.37 -7.07 -7.09
C ASN A 74 -8.56 -6.60 -5.88
N HIS A 75 -7.34 -6.09 -6.10
CA HIS A 75 -6.55 -5.40 -5.08
C HIS A 75 -7.32 -4.20 -4.54
N MET A 76 -7.88 -3.37 -5.41
CA MET A 76 -8.71 -2.22 -5.02
C MET A 76 -9.88 -2.66 -4.13
N LYS A 77 -10.65 -3.68 -4.53
CA LYS A 77 -11.76 -4.23 -3.73
C LYS A 77 -11.30 -4.82 -2.41
N TYR A 78 -10.14 -5.48 -2.38
CA TYR A 78 -9.57 -6.02 -1.15
C TYR A 78 -9.26 -4.88 -0.18
N VAL A 79 -8.51 -3.86 -0.63
CA VAL A 79 -8.13 -2.73 0.23
C VAL A 79 -9.36 -1.99 0.72
N GLN A 80 -10.32 -1.68 -0.15
CA GLN A 80 -11.57 -1.03 0.24
C GLN A 80 -12.40 -1.83 1.25
N ARG A 81 -12.35 -3.17 1.17
CA ARG A 81 -13.10 -4.04 2.10
C ARG A 81 -12.44 -4.12 3.47
N PHE A 82 -11.11 -4.23 3.53
CA PHE A 82 -10.38 -4.52 4.77
C PHE A 82 -9.72 -3.29 5.40
N TYR A 83 -9.52 -2.22 4.63
CA TYR A 83 -8.91 -0.96 5.05
C TYR A 83 -9.72 0.24 4.54
N PRO A 84 -11.00 0.36 4.93
CA PRO A 84 -11.88 1.43 4.43
C PRO A 84 -11.41 2.84 4.81
N GLN A 85 -10.52 2.96 5.79
CA GLN A 85 -9.89 4.23 6.20
C GLN A 85 -8.84 4.74 5.21
N ILE A 86 -8.33 3.88 4.32
CA ILE A 86 -7.29 4.26 3.37
C ILE A 86 -7.94 4.82 2.11
N GLU A 87 -7.51 6.01 1.68
CA GLU A 87 -7.95 6.56 0.40
C GLU A 87 -7.33 5.77 -0.76
N VAL A 88 -8.21 5.15 -1.57
CA VAL A 88 -7.81 4.38 -2.75
C VAL A 88 -8.20 5.15 -3.99
N THR A 89 -7.19 5.68 -4.69
CA THR A 89 -7.40 6.62 -5.81
C THR A 89 -7.54 5.94 -7.18
N GLY A 90 -7.19 4.65 -7.29
CA GLY A 90 -7.48 3.89 -8.49
C GLY A 90 -6.60 2.65 -8.69
N PHE A 91 -6.65 2.11 -9.91
CA PHE A 91 -5.75 1.04 -10.35
C PHE A 91 -4.90 1.51 -11.54
N MET A 92 -3.62 1.15 -11.57
CA MET A 92 -2.74 1.47 -12.69
C MET A 92 -3.15 0.65 -13.91
N ALA A 93 -3.60 1.31 -14.97
CA ALA A 93 -4.13 0.71 -16.19
C ALA A 93 -3.13 -0.15 -17.01
N ARG A 94 -1.91 -0.38 -16.51
CA ARG A 94 -0.79 -0.92 -17.29
C ARG A 94 -0.55 -2.44 -17.12
N ALA A 95 -1.16 -3.13 -16.15
CA ALA A 95 -0.74 -4.51 -15.81
C ALA A 95 -1.82 -5.60 -15.88
N ALA A 96 -3.11 -5.26 -15.82
CA ALA A 96 -4.17 -6.27 -15.75
C ALA A 96 -5.04 -6.31 -17.02
N LYS A 97 -5.07 -7.46 -17.70
CA LYS A 97 -6.07 -7.76 -18.73
C LYS A 97 -7.31 -8.34 -18.05
N LYS A 98 -8.50 -7.83 -18.39
CA LYS A 98 -9.75 -8.46 -17.93
C LYS A 98 -9.77 -9.89 -18.46
N LEU A 99 -9.79 -10.87 -17.56
CA LEU A 99 -9.94 -12.27 -17.93
C LEU A 99 -11.39 -12.48 -18.38
N ASN A 100 -11.62 -12.60 -19.69
CA ASN A 100 -12.93 -12.94 -20.25
C ASN A 100 -13.10 -14.47 -20.34
N MET A 101 -12.77 -15.17 -19.27
CA MET A 101 -12.90 -16.63 -19.18
C MET A 101 -13.69 -16.99 -17.93
N LEU A 102 -14.56 -17.98 -18.05
CA LEU A 102 -15.19 -18.61 -16.89
C LEU A 102 -14.09 -19.33 -16.12
N VAL A 103 -13.71 -18.77 -14.97
CA VAL A 103 -12.78 -19.43 -14.06
C VAL A 103 -13.61 -20.29 -13.11
N PRO A 104 -13.40 -21.63 -13.05
CA PRO A 104 -14.15 -22.51 -12.15
C PRO A 104 -14.04 -22.04 -10.70
N LYS A 105 -15.08 -22.25 -9.88
CA LYS A 105 -14.96 -21.96 -8.44
C LYS A 105 -13.86 -22.82 -7.86
N ILE A 106 -13.25 -22.37 -6.76
CA ILE A 106 -12.17 -23.14 -6.12
C ILE A 106 -12.64 -24.57 -5.77
N CYS A 107 -13.90 -24.76 -5.35
CA CYS A 107 -14.50 -26.07 -5.09
C CYS A 107 -14.63 -26.97 -6.33
N ASP A 108 -14.65 -26.38 -7.52
CA ASP A 108 -14.76 -27.10 -8.80
C ASP A 108 -13.36 -27.38 -9.39
N ARG A 109 -12.31 -26.84 -8.76
CA ARG A 109 -10.93 -27.17 -9.11
C ARG A 109 -10.53 -28.35 -8.23
N GLY A 110 -9.90 -29.38 -8.81
CA GLY A 110 -9.36 -30.53 -8.07
C GLY A 110 -8.19 -30.20 -7.12
N THR A 111 -8.14 -28.98 -6.59
CA THR A 111 -7.10 -28.46 -5.70
C THR A 111 -7.46 -28.79 -4.27
N ILE A 112 -6.66 -29.65 -3.63
CA ILE A 112 -6.78 -29.96 -2.21
C ILE A 112 -6.16 -28.79 -1.42
N ILE A 113 -6.98 -28.07 -0.65
CA ILE A 113 -6.49 -27.04 0.28
C ILE A 113 -6.02 -27.75 1.54
N VAL A 114 -4.70 -27.85 1.74
CA VAL A 114 -4.12 -28.29 3.01
C VAL A 114 -3.92 -27.06 3.89
N ALA A 115 -4.92 -26.77 4.73
CA ALA A 115 -4.73 -25.86 5.86
C ALA A 115 -4.17 -26.69 7.02
N ARG A 116 -2.90 -26.46 7.39
CA ARG A 116 -2.39 -26.96 8.68
C ARG A 116 -2.95 -26.06 9.78
N ALA A 117 -3.70 -26.67 10.70
CA ALA A 117 -4.15 -26.07 11.94
C ALA A 117 -2.99 -25.87 12.91
#